data_AF-A0A520XC93-F1
#
_entry.id   AF-A0A520XC93-F1
#
_cell.length_a   1.000
_cell.length_b   1.000
_cell.length_c   1.000
_cell.angle_alpha   90.00
_cell.angle_beta   90.00
_cell.angle_gamma   90.00
#
_symmetry.space_group_name_H-M   'P 1'
#
loop_
_entity.id
_entity.type
_entity.pdbx_description
1 polymer ?
#
loop_
_entity_poly.entity_id
_entity_poly.type
_entity_poly.pdbx_seq_one_letter_code
_entity_poly.pdbx_strand_id
1 'polypeptide(L)'
;MAFWALQEGTHLSAVIVSLLVFLLINKFLKTASRLSYLFLAAAFIVLTAGFANDNVNVVICGVPLVVLSIVFIVKEISKIEKSRNYNYHNIRRYMFIILSVMAAYLLKELIFFAIKSAGGFTTVPSGLAIAFVRLKFFPKNFYFYINGMLNLLGIKVFGRYLFSLKTFIEIFKITGLIILIYGIKSAVKKAKKLNEEYFLDLLLLGGMLFMSLGFLMSQIPIHKASSRYLTPVAVFGFILAVRNFRYVINGFMKNKTVKPLLLKISAAFVFTIYAASFTLNSLAVIPKSPVRPLGKWLISHNLTYGYGSYWDSSIITLETRNKVKVRQLIERSNGIVPYRWLCNKNWYKKKGFFVIYTEHFIWFNRQSVIKAFGKPSKIYIEDFQGTLGKAYGRSSGSGTLAPYVIMVYKNGIMP
;
A
#
# COMPACT_ATOMS: atom_id res chain seq x y z
N MET A 1 -2.21 -10.49 10.36
CA MET A 1 -1.72 -9.82 9.13
C MET A 1 -2.29 -8.41 8.94
N ALA A 2 -3.58 -8.16 9.22
CA ALA A 2 -4.19 -6.83 9.03
C ALA A 2 -3.57 -5.69 9.87
N PHE A 3 -2.97 -5.97 11.03
CA PHE A 3 -2.42 -4.92 11.91
C PHE A 3 -0.97 -4.51 11.62
N TRP A 4 -0.11 -5.43 11.18
CA TRP A 4 1.25 -5.09 10.72
C TRP A 4 1.22 -4.16 9.50
N ALA A 5 0.14 -4.23 8.72
CA ALA A 5 -0.11 -3.41 7.56
C ALA A 5 -0.52 -1.96 7.91
N LEU A 6 -1.07 -1.70 9.11
CA LEU A 6 -1.46 -0.35 9.54
C LEU A 6 -0.27 0.53 9.95
N GLN A 7 0.85 -0.08 10.37
CA GLN A 7 2.01 0.66 10.90
C GLN A 7 2.96 1.24 9.84
N GLU A 8 2.97 0.73 8.59
CA GLU A 8 3.96 1.15 7.57
C GLU A 8 3.37 1.96 6.39
N GLY A 9 2.13 2.44 6.50
CA GLY A 9 1.45 3.06 5.35
C GLY A 9 1.38 2.09 4.17
N THR A 10 1.08 0.82 4.46
CA THR A 10 0.85 -0.18 3.41
C THR A 10 -0.47 0.12 2.72
N HIS A 11 -0.57 -0.27 1.44
CA HIS A 11 -1.76 -0.07 0.62
C HIS A 11 -2.90 -1.03 1.02
N LEU A 12 -3.11 -1.25 2.32
CA LEU A 12 -4.08 -2.18 2.88
C LEU A 12 -5.52 -1.77 2.58
N SER A 13 -5.80 -0.47 2.62
CA SER A 13 -7.10 0.07 2.18
C SER A 13 -7.39 -0.35 0.74
N ALA A 14 -6.39 -0.26 -0.15
CA ALA A 14 -6.51 -0.72 -1.53
C ALA A 14 -6.80 -2.23 -1.61
N VAL A 15 -6.15 -3.05 -0.79
CA VAL A 15 -6.40 -4.49 -0.71
C VAL A 15 -7.84 -4.79 -0.26
N ILE A 16 -8.30 -4.18 0.84
CA ILE A 16 -9.64 -4.40 1.40
C ILE A 16 -10.71 -3.99 0.39
N VAL A 17 -10.56 -2.80 -0.20
CA VAL A 17 -11.48 -2.29 -1.24
C VAL A 17 -11.52 -3.25 -2.43
N SER A 18 -10.38 -3.74 -2.90
CA SER A 18 -10.31 -4.68 -4.02
C SER A 18 -10.98 -6.01 -3.71
N LEU A 19 -10.80 -6.55 -2.50
CA LEU A 19 -11.48 -7.77 -2.06
C LEU A 19 -12.99 -7.59 -1.97
N LEU A 20 -13.46 -6.44 -1.48
CA LEU A 20 -14.88 -6.12 -1.43
C LEU A 20 -15.48 -6.06 -2.84
N VAL A 21 -14.81 -5.37 -3.77
CA VAL A 21 -15.22 -5.34 -5.19
C VAL A 21 -15.25 -6.75 -5.78
N PHE A 22 -14.22 -7.57 -5.56
CA PHE A 22 -14.19 -8.94 -6.05
C PHE A 22 -15.36 -9.79 -5.52
N LEU A 23 -15.73 -9.63 -4.24
CA LEU A 23 -16.87 -10.31 -3.65
C LEU A 23 -18.20 -9.84 -4.27
N LEU A 24 -18.37 -8.53 -4.44
CA LEU A 24 -19.56 -7.93 -5.06
C LEU A 24 -19.72 -8.36 -6.52
N ILE A 25 -18.65 -8.32 -7.31
CA ILE A 25 -18.66 -8.78 -8.71
C ILE A 25 -18.94 -10.29 -8.79
N ASN A 26 -18.33 -11.08 -7.91
CA ASN A 26 -18.61 -12.52 -7.86
C ASN A 26 -20.07 -12.81 -7.46
N LYS A 27 -20.66 -12.01 -6.56
CA LYS A 27 -22.09 -12.08 -6.22
C LYS A 27 -22.98 -11.66 -7.39
N PHE A 28 -22.61 -10.57 -8.09
CA PHE A 28 -23.27 -10.17 -9.33
C PHE A 28 -23.33 -11.35 -10.28
N LEU A 29 -22.19 -11.92 -10.69
CA LEU A 29 -22.16 -13.01 -11.67
C LEU A 29 -22.94 -14.27 -11.25
N LYS A 30 -22.94 -14.63 -9.95
CA LYS A 30 -23.61 -15.85 -9.45
C LYS A 30 -25.10 -15.70 -9.17
N THR A 31 -25.62 -14.48 -9.08
CA THR A 31 -27.05 -14.25 -8.81
C THR A 31 -27.81 -14.11 -10.13
N ALA A 32 -28.80 -14.99 -10.35
CA ALA A 32 -29.60 -15.01 -11.59
C ALA A 32 -30.71 -13.94 -11.63
N SER A 33 -31.04 -13.31 -10.50
CA SER A 33 -32.11 -12.31 -10.42
C SER A 33 -31.66 -10.91 -10.83
N ARG A 34 -32.63 -10.03 -11.13
CA ARG A 34 -32.40 -8.60 -11.37
C ARG A 34 -31.77 -7.88 -10.17
N LEU A 35 -31.92 -8.43 -8.95
CA LEU A 35 -31.25 -7.89 -7.76
C LEU A 35 -29.72 -7.95 -7.86
N SER A 36 -29.18 -8.81 -8.74
CA SER A 36 -27.73 -8.88 -8.96
C SER A 36 -27.11 -7.52 -9.37
N TYR A 37 -27.85 -6.67 -10.10
CA TYR A 37 -27.37 -5.36 -10.51
C TYR A 37 -27.12 -4.40 -9.34
N LEU A 38 -27.74 -4.62 -8.18
CA LEU A 38 -27.42 -3.88 -6.95
C LEU A 38 -25.97 -4.16 -6.50
N PHE A 39 -25.49 -5.39 -6.64
CA PHE A 39 -24.09 -5.72 -6.33
C PHE A 39 -23.13 -5.05 -7.31
N LEU A 40 -23.50 -4.95 -8.59
CA LEU A 40 -22.70 -4.23 -9.58
C LEU A 40 -22.67 -2.72 -9.29
N ALA A 41 -23.80 -2.11 -8.95
CA ALA A 41 -23.87 -0.70 -8.56
C ALA A 41 -23.04 -0.42 -7.30
N ALA A 42 -23.14 -1.28 -6.28
CA ALA A 42 -22.30 -1.18 -5.09
C ALA A 42 -20.80 -1.35 -5.44
N ALA A 43 -20.46 -2.31 -6.31
CA ALA A 43 -19.09 -2.50 -6.77
C ALA A 43 -18.56 -1.26 -7.49
N PHE A 44 -19.37 -0.61 -8.33
CA PHE A 44 -19.04 0.64 -9.02
C PHE A 44 -18.73 1.78 -8.04
N ILE A 45 -19.56 1.98 -7.01
CA ILE A 45 -19.34 3.03 -6.00
C ILE A 45 -18.03 2.77 -5.24
N VAL A 46 -17.85 1.54 -4.77
CA VAL A 46 -16.64 1.12 -4.02
C VAL A 46 -15.39 1.23 -4.90
N LEU A 47 -15.50 0.89 -6.18
CA LEU A 47 -14.40 0.98 -7.14
C LEU A 47 -14.01 2.43 -7.43
N THR A 48 -15.00 3.31 -7.59
CA THR A 48 -14.77 4.76 -7.78
C THR A 48 -14.03 5.35 -6.57
N ALA A 49 -14.51 5.05 -5.36
CA ALA A 49 -13.84 5.47 -4.13
C ALA A 49 -12.43 4.87 -4.02
N GLY A 50 -12.26 3.60 -4.41
CA GLY A 50 -10.97 2.92 -4.46
C GLY A 50 -9.97 3.60 -5.39
N PHE A 51 -10.37 3.90 -6.62
CA PHE A 51 -9.53 4.59 -7.60
C PHE A 51 -9.19 6.01 -7.16
N ALA A 52 -10.10 6.70 -6.47
CA ALA A 52 -9.86 8.05 -5.94
C ALA A 52 -8.89 8.02 -4.75
N ASN A 53 -8.96 6.97 -3.94
CA ASN A 53 -8.08 6.79 -2.80
C ASN A 53 -6.65 6.39 -3.23
N ASP A 54 -6.52 5.43 -4.14
CA ASP A 54 -5.23 4.84 -4.47
C ASP A 54 -5.17 4.26 -5.89
N ASN A 55 -4.17 4.67 -6.67
CA ASN A 55 -3.94 4.12 -8.02
C ASN A 55 -3.56 2.63 -8.00
N VAL A 56 -3.12 2.08 -6.86
CA VAL A 56 -2.92 0.63 -6.69
C VAL A 56 -4.21 -0.14 -6.97
N ASN A 57 -5.39 0.39 -6.61
CA ASN A 57 -6.68 -0.25 -6.92
C ASN A 57 -6.91 -0.42 -8.44
N VAL A 58 -6.42 0.50 -9.27
CA VAL A 58 -6.50 0.37 -10.73
C VAL A 58 -5.72 -0.86 -11.18
N VAL A 59 -4.49 -1.03 -10.66
CA VAL A 59 -3.59 -2.12 -11.05
C VAL A 59 -4.06 -3.48 -10.54
N ILE A 60 -4.49 -3.56 -9.27
CA ILE A 60 -4.76 -4.85 -8.62
C ILE A 60 -6.22 -5.29 -8.75
N CYS A 61 -7.14 -4.41 -9.16
CA CYS A 61 -8.57 -4.68 -9.26
C CYS A 61 -9.13 -4.31 -10.64
N GLY A 62 -8.98 -3.05 -11.06
CA GLY A 62 -9.53 -2.54 -12.33
C GLY A 62 -9.02 -3.29 -13.56
N VAL A 63 -7.69 -3.34 -13.73
CA VAL A 63 -7.04 -4.02 -14.87
C VAL A 63 -7.40 -5.52 -14.91
N PRO A 64 -7.27 -6.30 -13.82
CA PRO A 64 -7.72 -7.69 -13.79
C PRO A 64 -9.20 -7.87 -14.18
N LEU A 65 -10.10 -7.00 -13.70
CA LEU A 65 -11.53 -7.09 -14.03
C LEU A 65 -11.77 -6.90 -15.53
N VAL A 66 -11.13 -5.92 -16.15
CA VAL A 66 -11.26 -5.67 -17.60
C VAL A 66 -10.68 -6.82 -18.40
N VAL A 67 -9.43 -7.21 -18.11
CA VAL A 67 -8.73 -8.27 -18.85
C VAL A 67 -9.49 -9.59 -18.75
N LEU A 68 -9.92 -9.99 -17.55
CA LEU A 68 -10.66 -11.23 -17.38
C LEU A 68 -12.05 -11.15 -18.02
N SER A 69 -12.76 -10.03 -17.89
CA SER A 69 -14.07 -9.88 -18.54
C SER A 69 -13.95 -10.03 -20.06
N ILE A 70 -12.90 -9.47 -20.69
CA ILE A 70 -12.61 -9.68 -22.12
C ILE A 70 -12.36 -11.15 -22.43
N VAL A 71 -11.51 -11.84 -21.65
CA VAL A 71 -11.23 -13.28 -21.84
C VAL A 71 -12.50 -14.12 -21.76
N PHE A 72 -13.38 -13.83 -20.80
CA PHE A 72 -14.65 -14.55 -20.66
C PHE A 72 -15.66 -14.19 -21.77
N ILE A 73 -15.70 -12.95 -22.24
CA ILE A 73 -16.50 -12.57 -23.42
C ILE A 73 -16.06 -13.37 -24.64
N VAL A 74 -14.75 -13.40 -24.95
CA VAL A 74 -14.21 -14.16 -26.09
C VAL A 74 -14.58 -15.64 -25.95
N LYS A 75 -14.45 -16.22 -24.75
CA LYS A 75 -14.83 -17.61 -24.49
C LYS A 75 -16.32 -17.86 -24.73
N GLU A 76 -17.21 -16.96 -24.31
CA GLU A 76 -18.64 -17.10 -24.53
C GLU A 76 -19.00 -16.95 -26.02
N ILE A 77 -18.35 -16.04 -26.75
CA ILE A 77 -18.52 -15.91 -28.21
C ILE A 77 -18.15 -17.21 -28.92
N SER A 78 -17.02 -17.83 -28.58
CA SER A 78 -16.61 -19.12 -29.19
C SER A 78 -17.57 -20.28 -28.88
N LYS A 79 -18.40 -20.19 -27.83
CA LYS A 79 -19.46 -21.17 -27.55
C LYS A 79 -20.70 -20.91 -28.39
N ILE A 80 -21.03 -19.65 -28.65
CA ILE A 80 -22.16 -19.25 -29.52
C ILE A 80 -21.97 -19.78 -30.93
N GLU A 81 -20.77 -19.66 -31.49
CA GLU A 81 -20.45 -20.20 -32.82
C GLU A 81 -20.72 -21.70 -32.94
N LYS A 82 -20.70 -22.44 -31.82
CA LYS A 82 -20.94 -23.89 -31.78
C LYS A 82 -22.38 -24.27 -31.46
N SER A 83 -23.27 -23.33 -31.13
CA SER A 83 -24.63 -23.64 -30.66
C SER A 83 -25.66 -22.61 -31.16
N ARG A 84 -26.66 -23.08 -31.93
CA ARG A 84 -27.70 -22.25 -32.57
C ARG A 84 -28.67 -21.53 -31.62
N ASN A 85 -28.79 -21.93 -30.35
CA ASN A 85 -29.75 -21.38 -29.38
C ASN A 85 -29.07 -20.75 -28.14
N TYR A 86 -28.05 -19.92 -28.37
CA TYR A 86 -27.24 -19.39 -27.27
C TYR A 86 -27.74 -18.02 -26.78
N ASN A 87 -27.79 -17.84 -25.46
CA ASN A 87 -28.23 -16.60 -24.83
C ASN A 87 -27.03 -15.66 -24.54
N TYR A 88 -27.09 -14.43 -25.04
CA TYR A 88 -26.08 -13.38 -24.83
C TYR A 88 -26.03 -12.82 -23.39
N HIS A 89 -26.82 -13.35 -22.47
CA HIS A 89 -26.90 -12.88 -21.10
C HIS A 89 -25.52 -12.75 -20.42
N ASN A 90 -24.67 -13.78 -20.49
CA ASN A 90 -23.35 -13.77 -19.85
C ASN A 90 -22.42 -12.71 -20.44
N ILE A 91 -22.40 -12.56 -21.78
CA ILE A 91 -21.62 -11.52 -22.46
C ILE A 91 -22.02 -10.13 -21.96
N ARG A 92 -23.33 -9.85 -21.86
CA ARG A 92 -23.83 -8.57 -21.33
C ARG A 92 -23.34 -8.30 -19.91
N ARG A 93 -23.30 -9.31 -19.04
CA ARG A 93 -22.80 -9.15 -17.67
C ARG A 93 -21.32 -8.75 -17.64
N TYR A 94 -20.47 -9.41 -18.42
CA TYR A 94 -19.06 -9.05 -18.51
C TYR A 94 -18.84 -7.66 -19.13
N MET A 95 -19.63 -7.28 -20.13
CA MET A 95 -19.63 -5.92 -20.68
C MET A 95 -19.99 -4.87 -19.64
N PHE A 96 -21.02 -5.13 -18.81
CA PHE A 96 -21.37 -4.23 -17.72
C PHE A 96 -20.27 -4.08 -16.67
N ILE A 97 -19.48 -5.13 -16.41
CA ILE A 97 -18.29 -5.03 -15.54
C ILE A 97 -17.26 -4.09 -16.16
N ILE A 98 -16.94 -4.25 -17.44
CA ILE A 98 -15.98 -3.39 -18.16
C ILE A 98 -16.44 -1.93 -18.13
N LEU A 99 -17.70 -1.68 -18.49
CA LEU A 99 -18.30 -0.34 -18.48
C LEU A 99 -18.27 0.27 -17.08
N SER A 100 -18.55 -0.52 -16.03
CA SER A 100 -18.47 -0.05 -14.64
C SER A 100 -17.05 0.35 -14.25
N VAL A 101 -16.04 -0.43 -14.65
CA VAL A 101 -14.62 -0.09 -14.39
C VAL A 101 -14.21 1.19 -15.11
N MET A 102 -14.56 1.32 -16.40
CA MET A 102 -14.25 2.51 -17.19
C MET A 102 -14.96 3.75 -16.63
N ALA A 103 -16.25 3.65 -16.34
CA ALA A 103 -17.03 4.73 -15.75
C ALA A 103 -16.48 5.14 -14.38
N ALA A 104 -16.07 4.20 -13.53
CA ALA A 104 -15.50 4.49 -12.22
C ALA A 104 -14.17 5.26 -12.34
N TYR A 105 -13.33 4.89 -13.31
CA TYR A 105 -12.08 5.61 -13.58
C TYR A 105 -12.33 7.03 -14.09
N LEU A 106 -13.23 7.20 -15.07
CA LEU A 106 -13.60 8.52 -15.60
C LEU A 106 -14.22 9.41 -14.54
N LEU A 107 -15.11 8.87 -13.71
CA LEU A 107 -15.74 9.60 -12.61
C LEU A 107 -14.69 10.08 -11.59
N LYS A 108 -13.69 9.25 -11.29
CA LYS A 108 -12.55 9.64 -10.44
C LYS A 108 -11.75 10.81 -11.04
N GLU A 109 -11.45 10.78 -12.34
CA GLU A 109 -10.76 11.90 -13.01
C GLU A 109 -11.62 13.18 -13.02
N LEU A 110 -12.93 13.05 -13.23
CA LEU A 110 -13.87 14.17 -13.16
C LEU A 110 -13.93 14.80 -11.76
N ILE A 111 -13.95 13.97 -10.70
CA ILE A 111 -13.90 14.44 -9.31
C ILE A 111 -12.62 15.22 -9.05
N PHE A 112 -11.46 14.70 -9.46
CA PHE A 112 -10.18 15.41 -9.28
C PHE A 112 -10.10 16.69 -10.10
N PHE A 113 -10.66 16.69 -11.31
CA PHE A 113 -10.77 17.89 -12.13
C PHE A 113 -11.64 18.96 -11.45
N ALA A 114 -12.80 18.58 -10.91
CA ALA A 114 -13.68 19.48 -10.18
C ALA A 114 -13.00 20.05 -8.93
N ILE A 115 -12.34 19.21 -8.12
CA ILE A 115 -11.57 19.65 -6.94
C ILE A 115 -10.49 20.65 -7.34
N LYS A 116 -9.72 20.35 -8.39
CA LYS A 116 -8.65 21.24 -8.88
C LYS A 116 -9.21 22.56 -9.38
N SER A 117 -10.32 22.53 -10.11
CA SER A 117 -10.99 23.72 -10.67
C SER A 117 -11.57 24.61 -9.58
N ALA A 118 -12.07 24.02 -8.49
CA ALA A 118 -12.49 24.72 -7.28
C ALA A 118 -11.31 25.27 -6.43
N GLY A 119 -10.07 25.20 -6.93
CA GLY A 119 -8.88 25.65 -6.22
C GLY A 119 -8.46 24.73 -5.08
N GLY A 120 -8.89 23.47 -5.10
CA GLY A 120 -8.55 22.43 -4.13
C GLY A 120 -7.11 21.92 -4.26
N PHE A 121 -6.87 20.71 -3.75
CA PHE A 121 -5.54 20.11 -3.79
C PHE A 121 -5.19 19.62 -5.20
N THR A 122 -3.89 19.57 -5.48
CA THR A 122 -3.36 18.85 -6.64
C THR A 122 -2.56 17.64 -6.16
N THR A 123 -2.72 16.53 -6.85
CA THR A 123 -1.71 15.47 -6.85
C THR A 123 -0.65 15.87 -7.87
N VAL A 124 0.63 15.76 -7.51
CA VAL A 124 1.69 15.82 -8.53
C VAL A 124 1.49 14.54 -9.35
N PRO A 125 1.48 14.56 -10.70
CA PRO A 125 1.79 13.35 -11.45
C PRO A 125 3.08 12.85 -10.84
N SER A 126 3.00 11.76 -10.11
CA SER A 126 4.01 11.37 -9.14
C SER A 126 5.38 11.53 -9.79
N GLY A 127 6.35 12.13 -9.10
CA GLY A 127 7.74 12.10 -9.60
C GLY A 127 8.24 10.65 -9.79
N LEU A 128 7.47 9.66 -9.36
CA LEU A 128 7.35 8.35 -9.98
C LEU A 128 6.58 8.49 -11.29
N ALA A 129 7.24 8.89 -12.37
CA ALA A 129 6.68 8.65 -13.68
C ALA A 129 6.26 7.18 -13.70
N ILE A 130 5.00 6.88 -14.03
CA ILE A 130 4.57 5.50 -14.34
C ILE A 130 5.22 5.18 -15.67
N ALA A 131 6.52 4.96 -15.60
CA ALA A 131 7.41 4.75 -16.71
C ALA A 131 8.09 3.42 -16.45
N PHE A 132 8.37 2.74 -17.54
CA PHE A 132 9.18 1.55 -17.49
C PHE A 132 10.55 1.89 -16.89
N VAL A 133 11.01 1.00 -16.02
CA VAL A 133 12.34 1.07 -15.48
C VAL A 133 13.34 0.81 -16.60
N ARG A 134 14.48 1.52 -16.59
CA ARG A 134 15.59 1.15 -17.49
C ARG A 134 16.04 -0.26 -17.15
N LEU A 135 16.33 -1.08 -18.16
CA LEU A 135 16.67 -2.51 -18.01
C LEU A 135 17.78 -2.75 -16.96
N LYS A 136 18.78 -1.86 -16.87
CA LYS A 136 19.87 -1.93 -15.89
C LYS A 136 19.44 -1.91 -14.42
N PHE A 137 18.25 -1.39 -14.11
CA PHE A 137 17.73 -1.35 -12.74
C PHE A 137 16.78 -2.53 -12.44
N PHE A 138 16.49 -3.39 -13.42
CA PHE A 138 15.66 -4.57 -13.20
C PHE A 138 16.22 -5.52 -12.12
N PRO A 139 17.54 -5.83 -12.08
CA PRO A 139 18.10 -6.66 -11.00
C PRO A 139 17.89 -6.05 -9.61
N LYS A 140 17.97 -4.72 -9.50
CA LYS A 140 17.70 -3.98 -8.25
C LYS A 140 16.23 -4.12 -7.85
N ASN A 141 15.30 -3.95 -8.78
CA ASN A 141 13.86 -4.15 -8.54
C ASN A 141 13.55 -5.59 -8.12
N PHE A 142 14.19 -6.57 -8.77
CA PHE A 142 14.05 -7.98 -8.43
C PHE A 142 14.56 -8.28 -7.01
N TYR A 143 15.72 -7.74 -6.62
CA TYR A 143 16.21 -7.83 -5.24
C TYR A 143 15.22 -7.24 -4.24
N PHE A 144 14.69 -6.04 -4.52
CA PHE A 144 13.67 -5.41 -3.68
C PHE A 144 12.38 -6.21 -3.63
N TYR A 145 12.01 -6.91 -4.70
CA TYR A 145 10.85 -7.78 -4.74
C TYR A 145 11.03 -8.98 -3.80
N ILE A 146 12.13 -9.73 -3.94
CA ILE A 146 12.41 -10.90 -3.10
C ILE A 146 12.54 -10.50 -1.65
N ASN A 147 13.39 -9.51 -1.35
CA ASN A 147 13.56 -9.00 0.01
C ASN A 147 12.24 -8.44 0.57
N GLY A 148 11.44 -7.76 -0.25
CA GLY A 148 10.14 -7.22 0.13
C GLY A 148 9.14 -8.31 0.50
N MET A 149 9.01 -9.34 -0.33
CA MET A 149 8.14 -10.50 -0.05
C MET A 149 8.56 -11.24 1.22
N LEU A 150 9.86 -11.51 1.41
CA LEU A 150 10.35 -12.15 2.63
C LEU A 150 10.03 -11.30 3.87
N ASN A 151 10.25 -9.98 3.81
CA ASN A 151 9.92 -9.07 4.91
C ASN A 151 8.41 -9.01 5.20
N LEU A 152 7.55 -8.99 4.18
CA LEU A 152 6.09 -9.02 4.36
C LEU A 152 5.61 -10.33 5.01
N LEU A 153 6.29 -11.44 4.69
CA LEU A 153 6.08 -12.73 5.34
C LEU A 153 6.78 -12.82 6.71
N GLY A 154 7.46 -11.76 7.15
CA GLY A 154 8.20 -11.73 8.40
C GLY A 154 9.33 -12.75 8.46
N ILE A 155 9.88 -13.18 7.31
CA ILE A 155 11.01 -14.11 7.17
C ILE A 155 12.31 -13.30 7.16
N LYS A 156 13.05 -13.33 8.27
CA LYS A 156 14.29 -12.55 8.48
C LYS A 156 15.50 -13.44 8.69
N VAL A 157 15.79 -14.33 7.75
CA VAL A 157 16.87 -15.34 7.87
C VAL A 157 18.26 -14.76 7.58
N PHE A 158 18.35 -13.85 6.60
CA PHE A 158 19.65 -13.28 6.19
C PHE A 158 20.24 -12.37 7.28
N GLY A 159 21.54 -12.56 7.55
CA GLY A 159 22.27 -11.80 8.58
C GLY A 159 22.14 -12.32 10.01
N ARG A 160 21.54 -13.51 10.22
CA ARG A 160 21.48 -14.17 11.53
C ARG A 160 22.46 -15.34 11.63
N TYR A 161 22.88 -15.65 12.85
CA TYR A 161 23.66 -16.87 13.14
C TYR A 161 22.86 -18.13 12.79
N LEU A 162 23.51 -19.11 12.15
CA LEU A 162 22.87 -20.34 11.68
C LEU A 162 22.25 -21.14 12.84
N PHE A 163 22.98 -21.28 13.95
CA PHE A 163 22.58 -22.10 15.11
C PHE A 163 21.96 -21.26 16.23
N SER A 164 20.94 -20.45 15.91
CA SER A 164 20.17 -19.72 16.93
C SER A 164 18.71 -20.13 16.92
N LEU A 165 18.09 -20.24 18.11
CA LEU A 165 16.65 -20.53 18.25
C LEU A 165 15.79 -19.58 17.39
N LYS A 166 16.21 -18.31 17.32
CA LYS A 166 15.55 -17.31 16.48
C LYS A 166 15.62 -17.68 14.99
N THR A 167 16.78 -18.13 14.50
CA THR A 167 16.94 -18.58 13.11
C THR A 167 16.09 -19.81 12.81
N PHE A 168 15.99 -20.77 13.75
CA PHE A 168 15.09 -21.92 13.61
C PHE A 168 13.63 -21.48 13.44
N ILE A 169 13.14 -20.57 14.28
CA ILE A 169 11.76 -20.02 14.15
C ILE A 169 11.56 -19.33 12.79
N GLU A 170 12.53 -18.55 12.33
CA GLU A 170 12.47 -17.88 11.02
C GLU A 170 12.46 -18.87 9.85
N ILE A 171 13.22 -19.97 9.94
CA ILE A 171 13.21 -21.05 8.94
C ILE A 171 11.83 -21.71 8.86
N PHE A 172 11.14 -21.93 9.98
CA PHE A 172 9.78 -22.48 9.95
C PHE A 172 8.80 -21.60 9.18
N LYS A 173 8.98 -20.26 9.18
CA LYS A 173 8.13 -19.35 8.37
C LYS A 173 8.29 -19.57 6.86
N ILE A 174 9.40 -20.16 6.40
CA ILE A 174 9.59 -20.57 4.99
C ILE A 174 8.54 -21.58 4.57
N THR A 175 8.06 -22.44 5.47
CA THR A 175 6.95 -23.37 5.14
C THR A 175 5.67 -22.61 4.76
N GLY A 176 5.42 -21.44 5.35
CA GLY A 176 4.35 -20.53 4.92
C GLY A 176 4.54 -20.00 3.50
N LEU A 177 5.77 -19.66 3.10
CA LEU A 177 6.11 -19.29 1.72
C LEU A 177 5.88 -20.46 0.76
N ILE A 178 6.26 -21.68 1.15
CA ILE A 178 6.03 -22.89 0.35
C ILE A 178 4.52 -23.12 0.15
N ILE A 179 3.72 -23.02 1.21
CA ILE A 179 2.25 -23.14 1.15
C ILE A 179 1.68 -22.10 0.17
N LEU A 180 2.17 -20.86 0.23
CA LEU A 180 1.76 -19.78 -0.67
C LEU A 180 2.09 -20.12 -2.14
N ILE A 181 3.30 -20.58 -2.43
CA ILE A 181 3.73 -20.97 -3.80
C ILE A 181 2.86 -22.11 -4.34
N TYR A 182 2.61 -23.15 -3.53
CA TYR A 182 1.74 -24.27 -3.94
C TYR A 182 0.29 -23.83 -4.13
N GLY A 183 -0.21 -22.92 -3.29
CA GLY A 183 -1.51 -22.28 -3.44
C GLY A 183 -1.65 -21.61 -4.80
N ILE A 184 -0.70 -20.74 -5.16
CA ILE A 184 -0.66 -20.07 -6.47
C ILE A 184 -0.59 -21.09 -7.61
N LYS A 185 0.32 -22.07 -7.54
CA LYS A 185 0.47 -23.10 -8.58
C LYS A 185 -0.83 -23.88 -8.81
N SER A 186 -1.54 -24.22 -7.72
CA SER A 186 -2.82 -24.92 -7.81
C SER A 186 -3.92 -24.06 -8.41
N ALA A 187 -3.98 -22.77 -8.05
CA ALA A 187 -4.90 -21.80 -8.62
C ALA A 187 -4.64 -21.61 -10.12
N VAL A 188 -3.38 -21.47 -10.55
CA VAL A 188 -2.99 -21.38 -11.97
C VAL A 188 -3.41 -22.63 -12.74
N LYS A 189 -3.24 -23.83 -12.17
CA LYS A 189 -3.67 -25.08 -12.82
C LYS A 189 -5.18 -25.13 -13.05
N LYS A 190 -5.98 -24.63 -12.11
CA LYS A 190 -7.45 -24.54 -12.26
C LYS A 190 -7.87 -23.44 -13.23
N ALA A 191 -7.19 -22.30 -13.15
CA ALA A 191 -7.38 -21.15 -14.03
C ALA A 191 -7.28 -21.51 -15.51
N LYS A 192 -6.45 -22.49 -15.89
CA LYS A 192 -6.37 -23.01 -17.27
C LYS A 192 -7.71 -23.53 -17.82
N LYS A 193 -8.65 -23.93 -16.97
CA LYS A 193 -10.00 -24.36 -17.39
C LYS A 193 -10.90 -23.19 -17.81
N LEU A 194 -10.52 -21.96 -17.42
CA LEU A 194 -11.27 -20.73 -17.66
C LEU A 194 -12.77 -20.83 -17.31
N ASN A 195 -13.10 -21.57 -16.23
CA ASN A 195 -14.49 -21.73 -15.80
C ASN A 195 -14.93 -20.54 -14.92
N GLU A 196 -16.20 -20.15 -15.00
CA GLU A 196 -16.78 -19.05 -14.22
C GLU A 196 -16.68 -19.32 -12.71
N GLU A 197 -16.71 -20.58 -12.28
CA GLU A 197 -16.51 -20.98 -10.89
C GLU A 197 -15.16 -20.50 -10.32
N TYR A 198 -14.15 -20.36 -11.17
CA TYR A 198 -12.81 -19.92 -10.81
C TYR A 198 -12.56 -18.43 -11.09
N PHE A 199 -13.60 -17.67 -11.44
CA PHE A 199 -13.47 -16.24 -11.76
C PHE A 199 -12.81 -15.44 -10.61
N LEU A 200 -13.19 -15.72 -9.37
CA LEU A 200 -12.59 -15.07 -8.20
C LEU A 200 -11.10 -15.44 -8.03
N ASP A 201 -10.73 -16.70 -8.26
CA ASP A 201 -9.34 -17.15 -8.17
C ASP A 201 -8.49 -16.51 -9.28
N LEU A 202 -9.06 -16.37 -10.49
CA LEU A 202 -8.45 -15.66 -11.62
C LEU A 202 -8.26 -14.16 -11.30
N LEU A 203 -9.23 -13.50 -10.66
CA LEU A 203 -9.10 -12.10 -10.26
C LEU A 203 -7.96 -11.89 -9.25
N LEU A 204 -7.86 -12.76 -8.24
CA LEU A 204 -6.77 -12.72 -7.27
C LEU A 204 -5.42 -12.94 -7.96
N LEU A 205 -5.31 -13.93 -8.84
CA LEU A 205 -4.10 -14.18 -9.64
C LEU A 205 -3.75 -13.00 -10.54
N GLY A 206 -4.74 -12.40 -11.21
CA GLY A 206 -4.56 -11.22 -12.04
C GLY A 206 -4.02 -10.05 -11.23
N GLY A 207 -4.64 -9.74 -10.10
CA GLY A 207 -4.18 -8.67 -9.21
C GLY A 207 -2.75 -8.88 -8.72
N MET A 208 -2.39 -10.12 -8.38
CA MET A 208 -0.99 -10.47 -8.04
C MET A 208 -0.06 -10.25 -9.23
N LEU A 209 -0.41 -10.76 -10.40
CA LEU A 209 0.42 -10.68 -11.61
C LEU A 209 0.68 -9.22 -11.99
N PHE A 210 -0.37 -8.40 -12.11
CA PHE A 210 -0.23 -7.00 -12.51
C PHE A 210 0.51 -6.17 -11.45
N MET A 211 0.34 -6.46 -10.15
CA MET A 211 1.13 -5.81 -9.10
C MET A 211 2.60 -6.20 -9.18
N SER A 212 2.90 -7.49 -9.38
CA SER A 212 4.27 -7.98 -9.51
C SER A 212 4.97 -7.41 -10.74
N LEU A 213 4.28 -7.39 -11.89
CA LEU A 213 4.78 -6.77 -13.12
C LEU A 213 4.97 -5.27 -12.92
N GLY A 214 3.99 -4.58 -12.34
CA GLY A 214 4.07 -3.15 -12.03
C GLY A 214 5.25 -2.84 -11.12
N PHE A 215 5.50 -3.66 -10.10
CA PHE A 215 6.65 -3.48 -9.21
C PHE A 215 7.99 -3.70 -9.93
N LEU A 216 8.13 -4.81 -10.66
CA LEU A 216 9.38 -5.17 -11.33
C LEU A 216 9.73 -4.23 -12.48
N MET A 217 8.72 -3.82 -13.25
CA MET A 217 8.90 -3.09 -14.50
C MET A 217 8.82 -1.57 -14.35
N SER A 218 8.44 -1.03 -13.19
CA SER A 218 8.30 0.43 -13.00
C SER A 218 9.40 1.04 -12.14
N GLN A 219 9.35 2.38 -12.04
CA GLN A 219 10.20 3.17 -11.15
C GLN A 219 9.70 3.23 -9.70
N ILE A 220 8.62 2.52 -9.35
CA ILE A 220 8.05 2.46 -7.98
C ILE A 220 9.08 2.03 -6.91
N PRO A 221 9.96 1.04 -7.16
CA PRO A 221 10.92 0.58 -6.16
C PRO A 221 12.12 1.55 -6.03
N ILE A 222 12.01 2.51 -5.12
CA ILE A 222 13.10 3.46 -4.85
C ILE A 222 14.00 2.94 -3.71
N HIS A 223 13.39 2.35 -2.67
CA HIS A 223 14.06 1.87 -1.46
C HIS A 223 13.30 0.68 -0.85
N LYS A 224 13.87 0.07 0.20
CA LYS A 224 13.30 -1.14 0.83
C LYS A 224 11.83 -0.99 1.25
N ALA A 225 11.43 0.19 1.74
CA ALA A 225 10.03 0.46 2.14
C ALA A 225 9.03 0.48 0.97
N SER A 226 9.50 0.51 -0.29
CA SER A 226 8.63 0.29 -1.45
C SER A 226 8.00 -1.12 -1.43
N SER A 227 8.52 -2.08 -0.66
CA SER A 227 7.92 -3.42 -0.52
C SER A 227 6.44 -3.40 -0.11
N ARG A 228 5.96 -2.33 0.51
CA ARG A 228 4.55 -2.13 0.86
C ARG A 228 3.58 -2.20 -0.33
N TYR A 229 4.07 -1.97 -1.56
CA TYR A 229 3.28 -2.16 -2.78
C TYR A 229 3.06 -3.64 -3.12
N LEU A 230 3.81 -4.56 -2.51
CA LEU A 230 3.64 -6.02 -2.66
C LEU A 230 2.68 -6.62 -1.63
N THR A 231 2.11 -5.83 -0.72
CA THR A 231 1.09 -6.28 0.23
C THR A 231 -0.09 -7.00 -0.47
N PRO A 232 -0.65 -6.51 -1.60
CA PRO A 232 -1.66 -7.25 -2.34
C PRO A 232 -1.20 -8.64 -2.80
N VAL A 233 0.06 -8.77 -3.24
CA VAL A 233 0.63 -10.04 -3.69
C VAL A 233 0.63 -11.07 -2.56
N ALA A 234 1.09 -10.66 -1.38
CA ALA A 234 1.09 -11.52 -0.20
C ALA A 234 -0.33 -11.90 0.23
N VAL A 235 -1.23 -10.91 0.37
CA VAL A 235 -2.60 -11.14 0.86
C VAL A 235 -3.40 -12.03 -0.11
N PHE A 236 -3.39 -11.71 -1.40
CA PHE A 236 -4.10 -12.51 -2.41
C PHE A 236 -3.51 -13.92 -2.53
N GLY A 237 -2.18 -14.05 -2.42
CA GLY A 237 -1.49 -15.34 -2.41
C GLY A 237 -1.93 -16.23 -1.26
N PHE A 238 -2.05 -15.67 -0.04
CA PHE A 238 -2.57 -16.42 1.11
C PHE A 238 -4.04 -16.81 0.95
N ILE A 239 -4.88 -15.91 0.44
CA ILE A 239 -6.30 -16.22 0.18
C ILE A 239 -6.39 -17.38 -0.83
N LEU A 240 -5.61 -17.35 -1.92
CA LEU A 240 -5.55 -18.43 -2.89
C LEU A 240 -5.06 -19.75 -2.27
N ALA A 241 -4.04 -19.70 -1.42
CA ALA A 241 -3.52 -20.87 -0.73
C ALA A 241 -4.58 -21.52 0.18
N VAL A 242 -5.34 -20.72 0.93
CA VAL A 242 -6.44 -21.21 1.78
C VAL A 242 -7.59 -21.76 0.94
N ARG A 243 -8.03 -21.03 -0.10
CA ARG A 243 -9.11 -21.49 -1.01
C ARG A 243 -8.77 -22.78 -1.72
N ASN A 244 -7.49 -23.01 -1.99
CA ASN A 244 -6.98 -24.19 -2.65
C ASN A 244 -6.32 -25.19 -1.69
N PHE A 245 -6.51 -25.04 -0.38
CA PHE A 245 -5.78 -25.80 0.64
C PHE A 245 -5.92 -27.32 0.49
N ARG A 246 -7.11 -27.81 0.12
CA ARG A 246 -7.32 -29.25 -0.19
C ARG A 246 -6.41 -29.74 -1.31
N TYR A 247 -6.22 -28.95 -2.37
CA TYR A 247 -5.32 -29.29 -3.48
C TYR A 247 -3.86 -29.17 -3.09
N VAL A 248 -3.52 -28.20 -2.24
CA VAL A 248 -2.18 -28.07 -1.67
C VAL A 248 -1.86 -29.33 -0.87
N ILE A 249 -2.71 -29.74 0.07
CA ILE A 249 -2.56 -30.98 0.84
C ILE A 249 -2.46 -32.19 -0.11
N ASN A 250 -3.40 -32.35 -1.05
CA ASN A 250 -3.40 -33.50 -1.97
C ASN A 250 -2.13 -33.54 -2.85
N GLY A 251 -1.59 -32.39 -3.25
CA GLY A 251 -0.32 -32.30 -3.98
C GLY A 251 0.87 -32.78 -3.15
N PHE A 252 0.90 -32.43 -1.86
CA PHE A 252 1.88 -32.96 -0.91
C PHE A 252 1.67 -34.46 -0.64
N MET A 253 0.42 -34.92 -0.51
CA MET A 253 0.08 -36.32 -0.25
C MET A 253 0.42 -37.26 -1.41
N LYS A 254 0.48 -36.75 -2.65
CA LYS A 254 0.98 -37.55 -3.79
C LYS A 254 2.48 -37.79 -3.73
N ASN A 255 3.22 -36.97 -3.00
CA ASN A 255 4.65 -37.13 -2.79
C ASN A 255 4.86 -37.96 -1.51
N LYS A 256 5.12 -39.27 -1.64
CA LYS A 256 5.18 -40.25 -0.53
C LYS A 256 6.17 -39.88 0.59
N THR A 257 7.06 -38.92 0.34
CA THR A 257 8.12 -38.45 1.24
C THR A 257 7.63 -37.57 2.40
N VAL A 258 6.50 -36.86 2.26
CA VAL A 258 6.02 -35.92 3.29
C VAL A 258 4.77 -36.46 3.95
N LYS A 259 4.88 -36.93 5.21
CA LYS A 259 3.72 -37.45 5.95
C LYS A 259 2.67 -36.33 6.14
N PRO A 260 1.38 -36.57 5.86
CA PRO A 260 0.32 -35.55 5.94
C PRO A 260 0.17 -34.94 7.34
N LEU A 261 0.54 -35.70 8.38
CA LEU A 261 0.60 -35.22 9.75
C LEU A 261 1.64 -34.10 9.92
N LEU A 262 2.83 -34.23 9.31
CA LEU A 262 3.90 -33.22 9.40
C LEU A 262 3.51 -31.91 8.70
N LEU A 263 2.78 -31.98 7.59
CA LEU A 263 2.26 -30.78 6.90
C LEU A 263 1.20 -30.07 7.74
N LYS A 264 0.26 -30.81 8.35
CA LYS A 264 -0.75 -30.26 9.25
C LYS A 264 -0.12 -29.63 10.50
N ILE A 265 0.85 -30.31 11.12
CA ILE A 265 1.61 -29.79 12.26
C ILE A 265 2.37 -28.53 11.86
N SER A 266 3.05 -28.54 10.70
CA SER A 266 3.77 -27.36 10.20
C SER A 266 2.84 -26.18 9.95
N ALA A 267 1.69 -26.41 9.32
CA ALA A 267 0.70 -25.37 9.07
C ALA A 267 0.11 -24.81 10.38
N ALA A 268 -0.22 -25.68 11.35
CA ALA A 268 -0.69 -25.28 12.66
C ALA A 268 0.39 -24.50 13.43
N PHE A 269 1.64 -24.95 13.39
CA PHE A 269 2.77 -24.27 14.04
C PHE A 269 3.02 -22.89 13.44
N VAL A 270 3.01 -22.77 12.10
CA VAL A 270 3.11 -21.48 11.40
C VAL A 270 1.96 -20.57 11.79
N PHE A 271 0.72 -21.09 11.82
CA PHE A 271 -0.43 -20.32 12.26
C PHE A 271 -0.26 -19.82 13.69
N THR A 272 0.18 -20.66 14.62
CA THR A 272 0.46 -20.29 16.01
C THR A 272 1.56 -19.24 16.11
N ILE A 273 2.65 -19.35 15.34
CA ILE A 273 3.71 -18.31 15.31
C ILE A 273 3.13 -16.97 14.86
N TYR A 274 2.33 -16.96 13.79
CA TYR A 274 1.73 -15.72 13.29
C TYR A 274 0.65 -15.17 14.23
N ALA A 275 -0.12 -16.03 14.90
CA ALA A 275 -1.13 -15.65 15.89
C ALA A 275 -0.46 -15.07 17.13
N ALA A 276 0.54 -15.73 17.69
CA ALA A 276 1.34 -15.22 18.81
C ALA A 276 2.04 -13.91 18.44
N SER A 277 2.66 -13.84 17.26
CA SER A 277 3.24 -12.59 16.77
C SER A 277 2.19 -11.48 16.66
N PHE A 278 1.00 -11.79 16.15
CA PHE A 278 -0.08 -10.82 16.07
C PHE A 278 -0.50 -10.34 17.45
N THR A 279 -0.74 -11.25 18.39
CA THR A 279 -1.13 -10.93 19.77
C THR A 279 -0.08 -10.08 20.47
N LEU A 280 1.20 -10.45 20.38
CA LEU A 280 2.29 -9.69 20.98
C LEU A 280 2.40 -8.27 20.39
N ASN A 281 2.23 -8.14 19.07
CA ASN A 281 2.25 -6.82 18.42
C ASN A 281 0.97 -6.01 18.69
N SER A 282 -0.19 -6.65 18.86
CA SER A 282 -1.43 -5.95 19.21
C SER A 282 -1.44 -5.46 20.66
N LEU A 283 -0.71 -6.16 21.54
CA LEU A 283 -0.51 -5.75 22.93
C LEU A 283 0.68 -4.79 23.10
N ALA A 284 1.49 -4.58 22.06
CA ALA A 284 2.60 -3.64 22.13
C ALA A 284 2.10 -2.22 22.38
N VAL A 285 2.75 -1.52 23.31
CA VAL A 285 2.43 -0.12 23.60
C VAL A 285 2.63 0.71 22.34
N ILE A 286 1.55 1.32 21.85
CA ILE A 286 1.60 2.22 20.70
C ILE A 286 2.52 3.41 21.10
N PRO A 287 3.62 3.66 20.37
CA PRO A 287 4.50 4.79 20.69
C PRO A 287 3.70 6.08 20.74
N LYS A 288 3.87 6.87 21.80
CA LYS A 288 3.22 8.19 21.90
C LYS A 288 3.69 9.04 20.72
N SER A 289 2.74 9.45 19.88
CA SER A 289 3.03 10.34 18.76
C SER A 289 3.57 11.67 19.29
N PRO A 290 4.76 12.14 18.83
CA PRO A 290 5.30 13.42 19.27
C PRO A 290 4.54 14.60 18.68
N VAL A 291 3.67 14.36 17.70
CA VAL A 291 2.98 15.42 16.97
C VAL A 291 1.99 16.16 17.85
N ARG A 292 1.30 15.46 18.76
CA ARG A 292 0.34 16.08 19.68
C ARG A 292 1.01 17.04 20.68
N PRO A 293 2.06 16.64 21.43
CA PRO A 293 2.79 17.57 22.29
C PRO A 293 3.48 18.69 21.48
N LEU A 294 4.06 18.41 20.32
CA LEU A 294 4.60 19.45 19.42
C LEU A 294 3.52 20.47 19.02
N GLY A 295 2.32 20.02 18.62
CA GLY A 295 1.22 20.88 18.26
C GLY A 295 0.77 21.79 19.41
N LYS A 296 0.70 21.26 20.65
CA LYS A 296 0.43 22.06 21.85
C LYS A 296 1.52 23.09 22.12
N TRP A 297 2.79 22.70 21.98
CA TRP A 297 3.93 23.59 22.14
C TRP A 297 3.91 24.72 21.10
N LEU A 298 3.59 24.44 19.84
CA LEU A 298 3.48 25.47 18.80
C LEU A 298 2.36 26.47 19.14
N ILE A 299 1.22 25.99 19.65
CA ILE A 299 0.12 26.85 20.12
C ILE A 299 0.57 27.74 21.28
N SER A 300 1.24 27.18 22.30
CA SER A 300 1.68 27.95 23.47
C SER A 300 2.73 29.00 23.13
N HIS A 301 3.46 28.83 22.02
CA HIS A 301 4.44 29.78 21.51
C HIS A 301 3.87 30.73 20.44
N ASN A 302 2.54 30.75 20.23
CA ASN A 302 1.87 31.59 19.23
C ASN A 302 2.37 31.35 17.78
N LEU A 303 2.88 30.16 17.48
CA LEU A 303 3.37 29.79 16.17
C LEU A 303 2.25 29.17 15.34
N THR A 304 1.54 30.00 14.57
CA THR A 304 0.28 29.62 13.90
C THR A 304 0.43 29.26 12.42
N TYR A 305 1.49 29.70 11.75
CA TYR A 305 1.75 29.39 10.34
C TYR A 305 3.23 29.12 10.08
N GLY A 306 3.54 27.99 9.45
CA GLY A 306 4.92 27.60 9.18
C GLY A 306 5.04 26.48 8.17
N TYR A 307 6.25 25.95 8.07
CA TYR A 307 6.60 24.93 7.09
C TYR A 307 7.24 23.71 7.76
N GLY A 308 7.14 22.56 7.11
CA GLY A 308 7.70 21.32 7.64
C GLY A 308 7.75 20.20 6.61
N SER A 309 8.14 19.00 7.04
CA SER A 309 8.12 17.82 6.17
C SER A 309 6.68 17.44 5.78
N TYR A 310 6.51 16.65 4.73
CA TYR A 310 5.19 16.09 4.35
C TYR A 310 4.50 15.38 5.53
N TRP A 311 5.26 14.58 6.29
CA TRP A 311 4.72 13.74 7.35
C TRP A 311 4.29 14.56 8.56
N ASP A 312 5.06 15.59 8.94
CA ASP A 312 4.71 16.42 10.10
C ASP A 312 3.61 17.42 9.76
N SER A 313 3.67 18.02 8.57
CA SER A 313 2.83 19.18 8.23
C SER A 313 1.33 18.88 8.25
N SER A 314 0.91 17.78 7.62
CA SER A 314 -0.48 17.35 7.55
C SER A 314 -1.01 16.94 8.92
N ILE A 315 -0.22 16.17 9.67
CA ILE A 315 -0.64 15.65 10.98
C ILE A 315 -0.77 16.79 11.99
N ILE A 316 0.19 17.72 12.07
CA ILE A 316 0.11 18.88 12.98
C ILE A 316 -1.10 19.76 12.66
N THR A 317 -1.33 20.04 11.37
CA THR A 317 -2.46 20.88 10.96
C THR A 317 -3.79 20.25 11.35
N LEU A 318 -3.93 18.92 11.18
CA LEU A 318 -5.12 18.17 11.56
C LEU A 318 -5.29 18.09 13.08
N GLU A 319 -4.27 17.66 13.81
CA GLU A 319 -4.28 17.49 15.28
C GLU A 319 -4.58 18.80 16.01
N THR A 320 -4.06 19.92 15.51
CA THR A 320 -4.33 21.24 16.08
C THR A 320 -5.65 21.85 15.58
N ARG A 321 -6.44 21.12 14.78
CA ARG A 321 -7.71 21.59 14.19
C ARG A 321 -7.55 22.94 13.49
N ASN A 322 -6.53 23.07 12.65
CA ASN A 322 -6.15 24.29 11.94
C ASN A 322 -5.68 25.49 12.80
N LYS A 323 -5.49 25.33 14.12
CA LYS A 323 -4.87 26.38 14.96
C LYS A 323 -3.41 26.63 14.59
N VAL A 324 -2.70 25.58 14.18
CA VAL A 324 -1.35 25.65 13.64
C VAL A 324 -1.35 25.09 12.22
N LYS A 325 -1.02 25.92 11.24
CA LYS A 325 -1.02 25.57 9.82
C LYS A 325 0.41 25.35 9.37
N VAL A 326 0.79 24.09 9.23
CA VAL A 326 2.12 23.72 8.70
C VAL A 326 1.96 23.30 7.24
N ARG A 327 2.84 23.77 6.36
CA ARG A 327 2.84 23.43 4.93
C ARG A 327 4.10 22.70 4.53
N GLN A 328 3.91 21.67 3.72
CA GLN A 328 4.95 20.73 3.34
C GLN A 328 6.02 21.34 2.41
N LEU A 329 7.27 21.06 2.72
CA LEU A 329 8.43 21.38 1.89
C LEU A 329 9.17 20.09 1.53
N ILE A 330 10.00 20.18 0.49
CA ILE A 330 10.93 19.13 0.07
C ILE A 330 12.22 19.78 -0.41
N GLU A 331 13.37 19.18 -0.10
CA GLU A 331 14.64 19.54 -0.73
C GLU A 331 14.75 18.90 -2.12
N ARG A 332 15.16 19.72 -3.08
CA ARG A 332 15.55 19.33 -4.43
C ARG A 332 16.96 19.82 -4.71
N SER A 333 17.52 19.43 -5.86
CA SER A 333 18.86 19.89 -6.30
C SER A 333 19.04 21.40 -6.24
N ASN A 334 17.95 22.16 -6.43
CA ASN A 334 17.98 23.62 -6.51
C ASN A 334 17.57 24.30 -5.18
N GLY A 335 17.44 23.54 -4.09
CA GLY A 335 17.07 24.06 -2.76
C GLY A 335 15.72 23.55 -2.25
N ILE A 336 15.22 24.19 -1.20
CA ILE A 336 13.95 23.85 -0.56
C ILE A 336 12.81 24.48 -1.36
N VAL A 337 11.82 23.67 -1.73
CA VAL A 337 10.66 24.09 -2.51
C VAL A 337 9.35 23.53 -1.94
N PRO A 338 8.18 24.12 -2.28
CA PRO A 338 6.88 23.56 -1.95
C PRO A 338 6.74 22.11 -2.44
N TYR A 339 6.41 21.19 -1.52
CA TYR A 339 6.11 19.82 -1.94
C TYR A 339 4.68 19.74 -2.46
N ARG A 340 4.49 19.71 -3.78
CA ARG A 340 3.16 19.90 -4.39
C ARG A 340 2.19 18.69 -4.32
N TRP A 341 2.52 17.66 -3.56
CA TRP A 341 1.73 16.42 -3.46
C TRP A 341 0.58 16.55 -2.44
N LEU A 342 -0.68 16.40 -2.86
CA LEU A 342 -1.84 16.62 -1.98
C LEU A 342 -1.82 18.02 -1.33
N CYS A 343 -1.33 19.01 -2.08
CA CYS A 343 -1.22 20.39 -1.61
C CYS A 343 -2.14 21.33 -2.38
N ASN A 344 -2.55 22.43 -1.74
CA ASN A 344 -3.14 23.58 -2.43
C ASN A 344 -2.05 24.64 -2.66
N LYS A 345 -1.91 25.11 -3.92
CA LYS A 345 -0.91 26.12 -4.29
C LYS A 345 -1.09 27.44 -3.52
N ASN A 346 -2.32 27.80 -3.16
CA ASN A 346 -2.60 29.02 -2.42
C ASN A 346 -2.06 29.00 -0.98
N TRP A 347 -1.72 27.82 -0.44
CA TRP A 347 -1.08 27.73 0.87
C TRP A 347 0.30 28.41 0.92
N TYR A 348 0.97 28.59 -0.20
CA TYR A 348 2.32 29.19 -0.21
C TYR A 348 2.31 30.69 -0.48
N LYS A 349 1.13 31.31 -0.63
CA LYS A 349 0.97 32.77 -0.76
C LYS A 349 1.07 33.52 0.59
N LYS A 350 0.99 32.81 1.71
CA LYS A 350 1.10 33.38 3.07
C LYS A 350 2.51 33.13 3.60
N LYS A 351 3.08 34.14 4.28
CA LYS A 351 4.36 34.01 4.99
C LYS A 351 4.22 32.99 6.12
N GLY A 352 5.18 32.08 6.22
CA GLY A 352 5.39 31.26 7.42
C GLY A 352 6.37 31.92 8.37
N PHE A 353 6.26 31.59 9.66
CA PHE A 353 7.09 32.17 10.71
C PHE A 353 7.98 31.13 11.38
N PHE A 354 7.85 29.87 10.99
CA PHE A 354 8.71 28.82 11.48
C PHE A 354 8.90 27.69 10.47
N VAL A 355 9.99 26.95 10.62
CA VAL A 355 10.26 25.68 9.93
C VAL A 355 10.50 24.61 10.98
N ILE A 356 9.83 23.46 10.85
CA ILE A 356 10.07 22.27 11.66
C ILE A 356 10.72 21.17 10.83
N TYR A 357 11.68 20.47 11.42
CA TYR A 357 12.23 19.22 10.89
C TYR A 357 12.84 18.38 12.01
N THR A 358 13.13 17.12 11.71
CA THR A 358 13.90 16.22 12.58
C THR A 358 15.20 15.87 11.88
N GLU A 359 16.33 15.92 12.59
CA GLU A 359 17.68 15.79 11.99
C GLU A 359 17.97 14.43 11.32
N HIS A 360 17.08 13.45 11.48
CA HIS A 360 17.19 12.13 10.84
C HIS A 360 16.09 11.84 9.80
N PHE A 361 15.27 12.83 9.44
CA PHE A 361 14.34 12.69 8.32
C PHE A 361 14.95 13.19 7.00
N ILE A 362 14.78 12.36 5.97
CA ILE A 362 15.46 12.34 4.66
C ILE A 362 15.22 13.61 3.79
N TRP A 363 14.48 14.61 4.27
CA TRP A 363 13.84 15.60 3.40
C TRP A 363 14.52 16.96 3.34
N PHE A 364 15.13 17.45 4.44
CA PHE A 364 16.00 18.63 4.48
C PHE A 364 16.67 18.76 5.85
N ASN A 365 17.85 19.39 5.89
CA ASN A 365 18.62 19.59 7.12
C ASN A 365 18.77 21.08 7.48
N ARG A 366 19.43 21.36 8.61
CA ARG A 366 19.70 22.72 9.10
C ARG A 366 20.32 23.64 8.06
N GLN A 367 21.35 23.16 7.36
CA GLN A 367 22.10 23.95 6.39
C GLN A 367 21.21 24.30 5.20
N SER A 368 20.41 23.35 4.72
CA SER A 368 19.46 23.58 3.63
C SER A 368 18.40 24.63 4.00
N VAL A 369 17.88 24.59 5.24
CA VAL A 369 16.89 25.56 5.73
C VAL A 369 17.49 26.94 5.87
N ILE A 370 18.70 27.06 6.42
CA ILE A 370 19.41 28.34 6.55
C ILE A 370 19.78 28.90 5.18
N LYS A 371 20.21 28.05 4.23
CA LYS A 371 20.52 28.48 2.86
C LYS A 371 19.27 29.01 2.14
N ALA A 372 18.11 28.40 2.36
CA ALA A 372 16.86 28.78 1.71
C ALA A 372 16.22 30.04 2.31
N PHE A 373 16.21 30.17 3.64
CA PHE A 373 15.43 31.20 4.34
C PHE A 373 16.27 32.19 5.15
N GLY A 374 17.59 32.04 5.16
CA GLY A 374 18.50 32.83 5.97
C GLY A 374 18.56 32.37 7.43
N LYS A 375 19.26 33.17 8.25
CA LYS A 375 19.51 32.86 9.66
C LYS A 375 18.21 33.05 10.47
N PRO A 376 17.76 32.03 11.23
CA PRO A 376 16.56 32.15 12.06
C PRO A 376 16.80 33.10 13.23
N SER A 377 15.73 33.74 13.69
CA SER A 377 15.74 34.62 14.87
C SER A 377 15.85 33.84 16.17
N LYS A 378 15.31 32.62 16.22
CA LYS A 378 15.41 31.70 17.36
C LYS A 378 15.38 30.26 16.88
N ILE A 379 16.10 29.39 17.58
CA ILE A 379 16.11 27.95 17.33
C ILE A 379 15.72 27.27 18.63
N TYR A 380 14.76 26.34 18.56
CA TYR A 380 14.38 25.45 19.65
C TYR A 380 14.71 24.02 19.24
N ILE A 381 15.19 23.23 20.20
CA ILE A 381 15.41 21.80 20.06
C ILE A 381 14.57 21.15 21.14
N GLU A 382 13.49 20.50 20.75
CA GLU A 382 12.48 20.01 21.66
C GLU A 382 12.31 18.50 21.50
N ASP A 383 12.40 17.81 22.63
CA ASP A 383 12.23 16.36 22.70
C ASP A 383 10.88 16.02 23.32
N PHE A 384 9.91 15.79 22.45
CA PHE A 384 8.56 15.43 22.86
C PHE A 384 8.37 13.93 23.15
N GLN A 385 9.44 13.13 23.08
CA GLN A 385 9.39 11.68 23.31
C GLN A 385 10.28 11.20 24.47
N GLY A 386 11.08 12.07 25.09
CA GLY A 386 11.99 11.69 26.17
C GLY A 386 13.13 10.78 25.69
N THR A 387 13.67 11.12 24.53
CA THR A 387 14.68 10.38 23.79
C THR A 387 16.08 10.99 23.86
N LEU A 388 16.25 12.22 24.37
CA LEU A 388 17.53 12.90 24.59
C LEU A 388 18.51 11.94 25.29
N GLY A 389 19.68 11.72 24.67
CA GLY A 389 20.72 10.80 25.17
C GLY A 389 20.57 9.33 24.77
N LYS A 390 19.52 8.92 24.03
CA LYS A 390 19.34 7.55 23.52
C LYS A 390 19.80 7.45 22.06
N ALA A 391 20.31 6.28 21.67
CA ALA A 391 20.63 6.01 20.26
C ALA A 391 19.35 6.09 19.40
N TYR A 392 19.42 6.86 18.31
CA TYR A 392 18.33 7.06 17.34
C TYR A 392 18.60 6.26 16.07
N GLY A 393 17.59 5.58 15.51
CA GLY A 393 17.73 4.92 14.21
C GLY A 393 16.79 3.73 13.98
N ARG A 394 16.37 3.54 12.72
CA ARG A 394 15.45 2.45 12.32
C ARG A 394 16.06 1.05 12.35
N SER A 395 17.37 0.87 12.54
CA SER A 395 18.00 -0.46 12.36
C SER A 395 17.87 -1.41 13.56
N SER A 396 17.29 -0.99 14.70
CA SER A 396 17.27 -1.83 15.91
C SER A 396 16.05 -1.65 16.81
N GLY A 397 14.87 -1.34 16.25
CA GLY A 397 13.61 -1.49 17.00
C GLY A 397 13.37 -0.50 18.14
N SER A 398 14.20 0.53 18.33
CA SER A 398 13.84 1.69 19.15
C SER A 398 13.00 2.65 18.30
N GLY A 399 11.69 2.69 18.55
CA GLY A 399 10.75 3.63 17.93
C GLY A 399 10.93 5.09 18.39
N THR A 400 12.17 5.52 18.64
CA THR A 400 12.54 6.84 19.12
C THR A 400 12.87 7.74 17.93
N LEU A 401 12.08 8.82 17.75
CA LEU A 401 12.38 9.85 16.74
C LEU A 401 13.38 10.83 17.33
N ALA A 402 14.23 11.42 16.47
CA ALA A 402 15.09 12.52 16.88
C ALA A 402 14.26 13.70 17.43
N PRO A 403 14.85 14.54 18.30
CA PRO A 403 14.24 15.79 18.73
C PRO A 403 13.82 16.64 17.53
N TYR A 404 12.76 17.41 17.70
CA TYR A 404 12.32 18.38 16.72
C TYR A 404 13.19 19.62 16.80
N VAL A 405 13.66 20.08 15.64
CA VAL A 405 14.26 21.40 15.51
C VAL A 405 13.21 22.36 14.96
N ILE A 406 12.92 23.43 15.71
CA ILE A 406 12.00 24.49 15.31
C ILE A 406 12.79 25.78 15.11
N MET A 407 12.87 26.24 13.88
CA MET A 407 13.51 27.51 13.50
C MET A 407 12.46 28.58 13.32
N VAL A 408 12.56 29.70 14.04
CA VAL A 408 11.59 30.80 14.04
C VAL A 408 12.15 32.04 13.36
N TYR A 409 11.33 32.71 12.56
CA TYR A 409 11.70 33.87 11.73
C TYR A 409 10.77 35.06 12.02
N LYS A 410 11.33 36.18 12.51
CA LYS A 410 10.54 37.39 12.85
C LYS A 410 9.84 38.02 11.65
N ASN A 411 10.51 38.09 10.49
CA ASN A 411 10.01 38.81 9.31
C ASN A 411 9.12 37.96 8.39
N GLY A 412 8.90 36.71 8.78
CA GLY A 412 8.28 35.68 7.96
C GLY A 412 9.14 35.24 6.77
N ILE A 413 8.84 34.08 6.23
CA ILE A 413 9.56 33.41 5.14
C ILE A 413 8.57 32.88 4.12
N MET A 414 9.01 32.76 2.87
CA MET A 414 8.26 32.13 1.77
C MET A 414 9.19 31.23 0.95
N PRO A 415 8.73 30.02 0.55
CA PRO A 415 9.48 29.06 -0.26
C PRO A 415 9.27 29.18 -1.77
#